data_AF-A0A3N4ZZ63-F1
#
_entry.id   AF-A0A3N4ZZ63-F1
#
_cell.length_a   1.000
_cell.length_b   1.000
_cell.length_c   1.000
_cell.angle_alpha   90.00
_cell.angle_beta   90.00
_cell.angle_gamma   90.00
#
_symmetry.space_group_name_H-M   'P 1'
#
loop_
_entity.id
_entity.type
_entity.pdbx_description
1 polymer ?
#
loop_
_entity_poly.entity_id
_entity_poly.type
_entity_poly.pdbx_seq_one_letter_code
_entity_poly.pdbx_strand_id
1 'polypeptide(L)'
;MRAMRRLTATTASLTLSVAGLIIGTGSAAHAAGCSQSYLPLPDPTCQPGAYNPDVTQSTIDTTICVSGWTATVRPSTSYTNALKVKQIAEYGYSDTSTSDYEEDHLVPLELGGAPKDAENLWPEPRYGDETAYSKDSVENKLKKAVCAGTVTLDDARSAVASDWTTALSSLGLS
;
A
#
# COMPACT_ATOMS: atom_id res chain seq x y z
N MET A 1 57.88 -49.01 60.22
CA MET A 1 58.77 -48.58 59.12
C MET A 1 58.03 -48.63 57.80
N ARG A 2 57.60 -47.47 57.28
CA ARG A 2 57.66 -47.09 55.86
C ARG A 2 57.28 -45.62 55.80
N ALA A 3 58.27 -44.82 55.47
CA ALA A 3 58.23 -43.38 55.48
C ALA A 3 57.92 -42.85 54.07
N MET A 4 57.25 -41.69 54.06
CA MET A 4 57.51 -40.54 53.19
C MET A 4 57.39 -40.70 51.66
N ARG A 5 56.43 -39.97 51.06
CA ARG A 5 56.63 -38.66 50.37
C ARG A 5 55.32 -38.25 49.65
N ARG A 6 54.85 -37.01 49.87
CA ARG A 6 54.86 -35.84 48.96
C ARG A 6 54.02 -36.06 47.67
N LEU A 7 53.26 -35.13 47.10
CA LEU A 7 53.23 -33.67 47.12
C LEU A 7 51.78 -33.16 47.04
N THR A 8 51.52 -32.01 47.67
CA THR A 8 50.44 -31.08 47.33
C THR A 8 50.64 -30.51 45.92
N ALA A 9 49.62 -30.59 45.07
CA ALA A 9 49.52 -29.84 43.82
C ALA A 9 48.14 -29.21 43.74
N THR A 10 48.09 -27.91 44.02
CA THR A 10 46.97 -27.01 43.73
C THR A 10 46.99 -26.68 42.24
N THR A 11 45.97 -27.08 41.49
CA THR A 11 45.74 -26.57 40.13
C THR A 11 44.48 -25.72 40.13
N ALA A 12 44.71 -24.43 39.90
CA ALA A 12 43.68 -23.40 39.79
C ALA A 12 42.81 -23.63 38.55
N SER A 13 41.50 -23.45 38.72
CA SER A 13 40.51 -23.40 37.66
C SER A 13 40.77 -22.21 36.75
N LEU A 14 40.89 -22.44 35.44
CA LEU A 14 40.84 -21.39 34.42
C LEU A 14 39.62 -21.66 33.53
N THR A 15 38.49 -21.05 33.87
CA THR A 15 37.31 -21.02 33.02
C THR A 15 37.56 -20.09 31.84
N LEU A 16 37.72 -20.65 30.65
CA LEU A 16 37.82 -19.88 29.41
C LEU A 16 36.39 -19.58 28.89
N SER A 17 35.80 -18.48 29.36
CA SER A 17 34.57 -17.96 28.78
C SER A 17 34.91 -17.25 27.47
N VAL A 18 34.77 -17.95 26.34
CA VAL A 18 34.83 -17.32 25.02
C VAL A 18 33.51 -16.57 24.81
N ALA A 19 33.49 -15.28 25.14
CA ALA A 19 32.43 -14.38 24.69
C ALA A 19 32.64 -14.11 23.19
N GLY A 20 32.00 -14.93 22.35
CA GLY A 20 31.91 -14.67 20.92
C GLY A 20 31.01 -13.46 20.67
N LEU A 21 31.62 -12.31 20.36
CA LEU A 21 30.92 -11.12 19.89
C LEU A 21 30.50 -11.37 18.44
N ILE A 22 29.23 -11.73 18.22
CA ILE A 22 28.65 -11.73 16.87
C ILE A 22 28.40 -10.26 16.51
N ILE A 23 29.35 -9.64 15.80
CA ILE A 23 29.12 -8.37 15.12
C ILE A 23 28.29 -8.70 13.88
N GLY A 24 26.96 -8.67 14.03
CA GLY A 24 26.05 -8.76 12.90
C GLY A 24 26.15 -7.47 12.08
N THR A 25 26.93 -7.48 11.00
CA THR A 25 26.79 -6.48 9.91
C THR A 25 25.72 -6.93 8.92
N GLY A 26 24.58 -7.37 9.44
CA GLY A 26 23.38 -7.52 8.64
C GLY A 26 22.80 -6.13 8.46
N SER A 27 22.92 -5.55 7.27
CA SER A 27 21.94 -4.56 6.84
C SER A 27 20.58 -5.17 7.11
N ALA A 28 19.85 -4.66 8.09
CA ALA A 28 18.44 -4.98 8.21
C ALA A 28 17.81 -4.41 6.95
N ALA A 29 17.73 -5.21 5.89
CA ALA A 29 16.78 -4.98 4.84
C ALA A 29 15.45 -4.90 5.59
N HIS A 30 14.89 -3.70 5.71
CA HIS A 30 13.52 -3.56 6.15
C HIS A 30 12.73 -4.43 5.17
N ALA A 31 12.20 -5.56 5.66
CA ALA A 31 11.29 -6.36 4.87
C ALA A 31 10.17 -5.42 4.43
N ALA A 32 9.93 -5.33 3.12
CA ALA A 32 8.84 -4.55 2.59
C ALA A 32 7.56 -4.95 3.33
N GLY A 33 6.86 -3.95 3.87
CA GLY A 33 5.59 -4.15 4.57
C GLY A 33 4.44 -4.47 3.61
N CYS A 34 4.61 -4.10 2.34
CA CYS A 34 3.68 -4.33 1.24
C CYS A 34 4.37 -5.07 0.08
N SER A 35 3.60 -5.75 -0.76
CA SER A 35 4.10 -6.53 -1.89
C SER A 35 3.77 -5.90 -3.24
N GLN A 36 4.73 -5.97 -4.16
CA GLN A 36 4.54 -5.63 -5.57
C GLN A 36 3.94 -6.78 -6.41
N SER A 37 3.69 -7.96 -5.80
CA SER A 37 3.17 -9.13 -6.52
C SER A 37 1.75 -8.98 -7.08
N TYR A 38 1.06 -7.91 -6.69
CA TYR A 38 -0.34 -7.64 -7.06
C TYR A 38 -0.48 -6.63 -8.20
N LEU A 39 0.63 -6.05 -8.67
CA LEU A 39 0.58 -5.09 -9.77
C LEU A 39 -0.21 -5.66 -10.97
N PRO A 40 -1.10 -4.87 -11.59
CA PRO A 40 -1.22 -3.41 -11.45
C PRO A 40 -2.16 -2.93 -10.33
N LEU A 41 -2.49 -3.77 -9.35
CA LEU A 41 -3.20 -3.40 -8.13
C LEU A 41 -2.25 -3.22 -6.95
N PRO A 42 -2.64 -2.46 -5.91
CA PRO A 42 -1.89 -2.43 -4.65
C PRO A 42 -1.94 -3.78 -3.93
N ASP A 43 -1.07 -3.94 -2.93
CA ASP A 43 -1.21 -5.02 -1.96
C ASP A 43 -2.53 -4.84 -1.17
N PRO A 44 -3.48 -5.79 -1.23
CA PRO A 44 -4.78 -5.66 -0.58
C PRO A 44 -4.69 -5.64 0.95
N THR A 45 -3.56 -6.05 1.53
CA THR A 45 -3.31 -5.96 2.97
C THR A 45 -2.90 -4.56 3.40
N CYS A 46 -2.23 -3.82 2.51
CA CYS A 46 -1.81 -2.45 2.75
C CYS A 46 -2.86 -1.43 2.35
N GLN A 47 -3.53 -1.67 1.21
CA GLN A 47 -4.60 -0.82 0.70
C GLN A 47 -5.85 -1.64 0.38
N PRO A 48 -6.68 -1.96 1.38
CA PRO A 48 -7.95 -2.65 1.16
C PRO A 48 -9.01 -1.79 0.45
N GLY A 49 -8.81 -0.48 0.33
CA GLY A 49 -9.74 0.45 -0.34
C GLY A 49 -10.72 1.11 0.63
N ALA A 50 -10.24 2.07 1.43
CA ALA A 50 -11.09 2.82 2.35
C ALA A 50 -12.05 3.79 1.63
N TYR A 51 -13.28 3.92 2.15
CA TYR A 51 -14.32 4.80 1.59
C TYR A 51 -14.46 6.13 2.33
N ASN A 52 -14.88 7.18 1.62
CA ASN A 52 -15.33 8.42 2.22
C ASN A 52 -16.74 8.23 2.82
N PRO A 53 -16.93 8.38 4.14
CA PRO A 53 -18.24 8.16 4.77
C PRO A 53 -19.32 9.16 4.33
N ASP A 54 -18.94 10.32 3.78
CA ASP A 54 -19.88 11.31 3.25
C ASP A 54 -20.47 10.89 1.89
N VAL A 55 -19.86 9.91 1.23
CA VAL A 55 -20.30 9.39 -0.08
C VAL A 55 -20.98 8.04 0.09
N THR A 56 -22.29 8.09 -0.02
CA THR A 56 -23.22 6.96 0.05
C THR A 56 -24.11 6.99 -1.19
N GLN A 57 -24.82 5.90 -1.46
CA GLN A 57 -25.79 5.86 -2.56
C GLN A 57 -26.82 7.00 -2.47
N SER A 58 -27.22 7.40 -1.26
CA SER A 58 -28.18 8.49 -1.03
C SER A 58 -27.59 9.90 -1.17
N THR A 59 -26.26 10.04 -1.17
CA THR A 59 -25.59 11.36 -1.24
C THR A 59 -24.87 11.60 -2.57
N ILE A 60 -24.92 10.67 -3.53
CA ILE A 60 -24.19 10.80 -4.81
C ILE A 60 -24.58 12.08 -5.58
N ASP A 61 -25.85 12.49 -5.53
CA ASP A 61 -26.38 13.66 -6.23
C ASP A 61 -25.93 14.99 -5.61
N THR A 62 -25.40 14.96 -4.39
CA THR A 62 -24.79 16.11 -3.71
C THR A 62 -23.29 15.98 -3.54
N THR A 63 -22.69 14.87 -4.02
CA THR A 63 -21.26 14.57 -3.91
C THR A 63 -20.67 14.24 -5.27
N ILE A 64 -20.36 12.98 -5.56
CA ILE A 64 -19.61 12.54 -6.74
C ILE A 64 -20.26 12.91 -8.08
N CYS A 65 -21.58 13.09 -8.12
CA CYS A 65 -22.32 13.50 -9.32
C CYS A 65 -22.43 15.02 -9.48
N VAL A 66 -21.90 15.80 -8.54
CA VAL A 66 -21.78 17.26 -8.64
C VAL A 66 -20.45 17.64 -9.28
N SER A 67 -20.53 18.47 -10.32
CA SER A 67 -19.33 18.98 -11.00
C SER A 67 -18.38 19.70 -10.03
N GLY A 68 -17.10 19.34 -10.06
CA GLY A 68 -16.07 19.94 -9.21
C GLY A 68 -15.99 19.39 -7.78
N TRP A 69 -16.87 18.48 -7.35
CA TRP A 69 -16.87 17.98 -5.96
C TRP A 69 -15.53 17.35 -5.55
N THR A 70 -14.93 16.52 -6.41
CA THR A 70 -13.65 15.85 -6.08
C THR A 70 -12.51 16.85 -5.82
N ALA A 71 -12.54 18.03 -6.45
CA ALA A 71 -11.56 19.09 -6.18
C ALA A 71 -11.69 19.68 -4.78
N THR A 72 -12.85 19.57 -4.13
CA THR A 72 -13.08 20.09 -2.77
C THR A 72 -12.55 19.16 -1.68
N VAL A 73 -12.44 17.85 -1.98
CA VAL A 73 -11.99 16.82 -1.03
C VAL A 73 -10.57 16.32 -1.31
N ARG A 74 -10.02 16.59 -2.50
CA ARG A 74 -8.70 16.11 -2.91
C ARG A 74 -7.62 16.55 -1.90
N PRO A 75 -6.74 15.63 -1.46
CA PRO A 75 -5.64 15.99 -0.56
C PRO A 75 -4.67 16.98 -1.23
N SER A 76 -3.94 17.74 -0.41
CA SER A 76 -2.87 18.60 -0.92
C SER A 76 -1.73 17.76 -1.47
N THR A 77 -1.04 18.29 -2.48
CA THR A 77 0.17 17.65 -3.05
C THR A 77 1.28 17.48 -2.02
N SER A 78 1.36 18.37 -1.02
CA SER A 78 2.31 18.23 0.09
C SER A 78 2.05 16.98 0.94
N TYR A 79 0.77 16.61 1.14
CA TYR A 79 0.40 15.40 1.87
C TYR A 79 0.73 14.17 1.04
N THR A 80 0.27 14.13 -0.22
CA THR A 80 0.46 12.96 -1.09
C THR A 80 1.94 12.71 -1.42
N ASN A 81 2.74 13.75 -1.62
CA ASN A 81 4.20 13.58 -1.85
C ASN A 81 4.91 12.96 -0.65
N ALA A 82 4.54 13.34 0.58
CA ALA A 82 5.13 12.76 1.78
C ALA A 82 4.72 11.29 1.96
N LEU A 83 3.45 10.97 1.68
CA LEU A 83 2.94 9.60 1.75
C LEU A 83 3.61 8.70 0.69
N LYS A 84 3.69 9.16 -0.56
CA LYS A 84 4.35 8.47 -1.67
C LYS A 84 5.77 8.03 -1.35
N VAL A 85 6.60 8.94 -0.83
CA VAL A 85 7.98 8.63 -0.45
C VAL A 85 8.03 7.52 0.59
N LYS A 86 7.16 7.58 1.60
CA LYS A 86 7.06 6.56 2.64
C LYS A 86 6.66 5.21 2.03
N GLN A 87 5.60 5.19 1.23
CA GLN A 87 5.04 3.94 0.71
C GLN A 87 5.92 3.32 -0.38
N ILE A 88 6.67 4.10 -1.16
CA ILE A 88 7.67 3.56 -2.09
C ILE A 88 8.66 2.65 -1.35
N ALA A 89 9.09 3.06 -0.16
CA ALA A 89 9.94 2.24 0.71
C ALA A 89 9.18 1.06 1.33
N GLU A 90 7.91 1.23 1.73
CA GLU A 90 7.08 0.14 2.28
C GLU A 90 6.81 -0.97 1.28
N TYR A 91 6.63 -0.64 0.00
CA TYR A 91 6.50 -1.59 -1.11
C TYR A 91 7.83 -2.21 -1.53
N GLY A 92 8.95 -1.68 -1.05
CA GLY A 92 10.29 -2.16 -1.41
C GLY A 92 10.64 -1.97 -2.88
N TYR A 93 10.13 -0.91 -3.53
CA TYR A 93 10.51 -0.61 -4.91
C TYR A 93 12.01 -0.32 -5.00
N SER A 94 12.67 -0.92 -6.00
CA SER A 94 14.07 -0.62 -6.28
C SER A 94 14.25 0.75 -6.91
N ASP A 95 13.29 1.18 -7.71
CA ASP A 95 13.21 2.54 -8.23
C ASP A 95 12.48 3.43 -7.22
N THR A 96 13.19 4.43 -6.70
CA THR A 96 12.67 5.39 -5.72
C THR A 96 12.41 6.77 -6.31
N SER A 97 12.47 6.91 -7.63
CA SER A 97 12.15 8.15 -8.33
C SER A 97 10.65 8.43 -8.23
N THR A 98 10.28 9.47 -7.46
CA THR A 98 8.86 9.77 -7.18
C THR A 98 8.07 10.21 -8.42
N SER A 99 8.74 10.55 -9.53
CA SER A 99 8.08 10.89 -10.81
C SER A 99 7.52 9.68 -11.54
N ASP A 100 8.04 8.48 -11.24
CA ASP A 100 7.64 7.21 -11.85
C ASP A 100 6.44 6.56 -11.16
N TYR A 101 5.89 7.24 -10.15
CA TYR A 101 4.71 6.82 -9.40
C TYR A 101 3.69 7.97 -9.28
N GLU A 102 2.41 7.65 -9.39
CA GLU A 102 1.31 8.50 -8.93
C GLU A 102 0.93 8.10 -7.50
N GLU A 103 0.59 9.08 -6.65
CA GLU A 103 0.00 8.73 -5.35
C GLU A 103 -1.50 8.65 -5.57
N ASP A 104 -2.00 7.45 -5.78
CA ASP A 104 -3.32 7.24 -6.36
C ASP A 104 -4.27 6.49 -5.41
N HIS A 105 -5.56 6.69 -5.64
CA HIS A 105 -6.62 6.07 -4.88
C HIS A 105 -6.97 4.70 -5.47
N LEU A 106 -7.03 3.61 -4.67
CA LEU A 106 -7.55 2.32 -5.14
C LEU A 106 -9.03 2.46 -5.53
N VAL A 107 -9.83 3.03 -4.63
CA VAL A 107 -11.19 3.47 -4.91
C VAL A 107 -11.12 4.96 -5.23
N PRO A 108 -11.42 5.41 -6.46
CA PRO A 108 -11.24 6.81 -6.84
C PRO A 108 -12.16 7.75 -6.06
N LEU A 109 -11.77 9.02 -5.97
CA LEU A 109 -12.63 10.06 -5.40
C LEU A 109 -13.97 10.15 -6.14
N GLU A 110 -13.97 9.83 -7.43
CA GLU A 110 -15.11 9.77 -8.34
C GLU A 110 -16.12 8.69 -7.96
N LEU A 111 -15.71 7.71 -7.16
CA LEU A 111 -16.57 6.68 -6.53
C LEU A 111 -16.56 6.83 -5.00
N GLY A 112 -16.10 7.97 -4.48
CA GLY A 112 -16.10 8.29 -3.06
C GLY A 112 -15.15 7.43 -2.24
N GLY A 113 -13.95 7.13 -2.75
CA GLY A 113 -12.86 6.65 -1.91
C GLY A 113 -12.40 7.68 -0.90
N ALA A 114 -11.78 7.22 0.18
CA ALA A 114 -11.29 8.08 1.25
C ALA A 114 -10.15 8.96 0.72
N PRO A 115 -10.21 10.30 0.92
CA PRO A 115 -9.27 11.21 0.28
C PRO A 115 -7.86 11.20 0.88
N LYS A 116 -7.73 10.85 2.16
CA LYS A 116 -6.49 10.95 2.94
C LYS A 116 -6.20 9.68 3.76
N ASP A 117 -6.90 8.58 3.45
CA ASP A 117 -6.64 7.33 4.15
C ASP A 117 -5.55 6.57 3.41
N ALA A 118 -4.49 6.19 4.13
CA ALA A 118 -3.39 5.41 3.56
C ALA A 118 -3.81 3.98 3.18
N GLU A 119 -4.97 3.51 3.68
CA GLU A 119 -5.61 2.26 3.25
C GLU A 119 -6.33 2.38 1.90
N ASN A 120 -6.44 3.60 1.35
CA ASN A 120 -6.95 3.83 0.00
C ASN A 120 -5.91 4.47 -0.93
N LEU A 121 -4.75 4.88 -0.42
CA LEU A 121 -3.72 5.60 -1.16
C LEU A 121 -2.46 4.75 -1.31
N TRP A 122 -1.89 4.69 -2.50
CA TRP A 122 -0.66 3.94 -2.77
C TRP A 122 0.17 4.56 -3.90
N PRO A 123 1.48 4.29 -3.96
CA PRO A 123 2.36 4.70 -5.04
C PRO A 123 2.15 3.79 -6.26
N GLU A 124 1.19 4.15 -7.10
CA GLU A 124 0.84 3.44 -8.34
C GLU A 124 1.90 3.69 -9.42
N PRO A 125 2.54 2.65 -9.96
CA PRO A 125 3.51 2.81 -11.04
C PRO A 125 2.93 3.46 -12.30
N ARG A 126 3.72 4.34 -12.92
CA ARG A 126 3.45 4.92 -14.24
C ARG A 126 4.06 4.13 -15.39
N TYR A 127 4.70 3.00 -15.10
CA TYR A 127 5.33 2.08 -16.04
C TYR A 127 4.59 0.73 -16.07
N GLY A 128 4.84 -0.05 -17.11
CA GLY A 128 4.11 -1.29 -17.39
C GLY A 128 3.03 -1.10 -18.46
N ASP A 129 2.27 -2.16 -18.72
CA ASP A 129 1.22 -2.15 -19.76
C ASP A 129 -0.11 -1.56 -19.24
N GLU A 130 -0.34 -1.66 -17.93
CA GLU A 130 -1.50 -1.11 -17.23
C GLU A 130 -0.99 -0.09 -16.21
N THR A 131 -1.33 1.18 -16.43
CA THR A 131 -0.76 2.31 -15.69
C THR A 131 -1.87 3.13 -15.04
N ALA A 132 -1.51 4.02 -14.11
CA ALA A 132 -2.45 5.01 -13.55
C ALA A 132 -3.29 5.73 -14.64
N TYR A 133 -2.71 5.96 -15.82
CA TYR A 133 -3.43 6.58 -16.93
C TYR A 133 -4.50 5.69 -17.57
N SER A 134 -4.29 4.36 -17.66
CA SER A 134 -5.33 3.45 -18.17
C SER A 134 -6.48 3.31 -17.17
N LYS A 135 -6.17 3.33 -15.87
CA LYS A 135 -7.14 3.33 -14.78
C LYS A 135 -8.08 4.55 -14.81
N ASP A 136 -7.58 5.77 -15.05
CA ASP A 136 -8.41 6.99 -15.18
C ASP A 136 -9.64 6.81 -16.12
N SER A 137 -9.47 6.08 -17.22
CA SER A 137 -10.56 5.82 -18.19
C SER A 137 -11.65 4.92 -17.61
N VAL A 138 -11.25 3.89 -16.84
CA VAL A 138 -12.16 2.99 -16.13
C VAL A 138 -12.96 3.77 -15.08
N GLU A 139 -12.27 4.54 -14.24
CA GLU A 139 -12.89 5.31 -13.16
C GLU A 139 -13.93 6.30 -13.69
N ASN A 140 -13.60 7.01 -14.79
CA ASN A 140 -14.51 7.94 -15.44
C ASN A 140 -15.77 7.25 -16.00
N LYS A 141 -15.65 6.03 -16.53
CA LYS A 141 -16.80 5.25 -17.03
C LYS A 141 -17.66 4.74 -15.87
N LEU A 142 -17.04 4.22 -14.81
CA LEU A 142 -17.75 3.77 -13.61
C LEU A 142 -18.54 4.93 -12.97
N LYS A 143 -17.91 6.09 -12.80
CA LYS A 143 -18.57 7.30 -12.30
C LYS A 143 -19.81 7.66 -13.13
N LYS A 144 -19.69 7.64 -14.46
CA LYS A 144 -20.81 7.93 -15.36
C LYS A 144 -21.94 6.92 -15.19
N ALA A 145 -21.62 5.63 -15.08
CA ALA A 145 -22.62 4.58 -14.86
C ALA A 145 -23.34 4.75 -13.52
N VAL A 146 -22.62 5.09 -12.45
CA VAL A 146 -23.20 5.38 -11.13
C VAL A 146 -24.11 6.61 -11.18
N CYS A 147 -23.62 7.73 -11.74
CA CYS A 147 -24.42 8.96 -11.84
C CYS A 147 -25.60 8.87 -12.81
N ALA A 148 -25.57 7.90 -13.74
CA ALA A 148 -26.71 7.57 -14.59
C ALA A 148 -27.68 6.55 -13.95
N GLY A 149 -27.36 6.03 -12.76
CA GLY A 149 -28.14 4.99 -12.08
C GLY A 149 -28.12 3.63 -12.78
N THR A 150 -27.17 3.39 -13.69
CA THR A 150 -27.02 2.12 -14.42
C THR A 150 -26.37 1.04 -13.55
N VAL A 151 -25.49 1.45 -12.63
CA VAL A 151 -24.82 0.60 -11.64
C VAL A 151 -24.90 1.27 -10.28
N THR A 152 -25.00 0.50 -9.20
CA THR A 152 -24.97 1.08 -7.84
C THR A 152 -23.56 1.54 -7.47
N LEU A 153 -23.47 2.50 -6.55
CA LEU A 153 -22.18 2.94 -6.02
C LEU A 153 -21.38 1.77 -5.41
N ASP A 154 -22.05 0.85 -4.74
CA ASP A 154 -21.43 -0.29 -4.07
C ASP A 154 -20.86 -1.31 -5.06
N ASP A 155 -21.61 -1.62 -6.12
CA ASP A 155 -21.14 -2.50 -7.19
C ASP A 155 -19.91 -1.90 -7.91
N ALA A 156 -19.94 -0.59 -8.21
CA ALA A 156 -18.82 0.10 -8.84
C ALA A 156 -17.56 0.12 -7.96
N ARG A 157 -17.72 0.37 -6.64
CA ARG A 157 -16.63 0.31 -5.65
C ARG A 157 -16.04 -1.08 -5.53
N SER A 158 -16.91 -2.09 -5.43
CA SER A 158 -16.49 -3.49 -5.32
C SER A 158 -15.72 -3.94 -6.57
N ALA A 159 -16.19 -3.56 -7.76
CA ALA A 159 -15.54 -3.90 -9.01
C ALA A 159 -14.15 -3.26 -9.14
N VAL A 160 -14.02 -1.96 -8.88
CA VAL A 160 -12.73 -1.26 -9.01
C VAL A 160 -11.70 -1.69 -7.97
N ALA A 161 -12.13 -1.92 -6.72
CA ALA A 161 -11.24 -2.35 -5.64
C ALA A 161 -10.78 -3.80 -5.80
N SER A 162 -11.60 -4.65 -6.41
CA SER A 162 -11.25 -6.06 -6.66
C SER A 162 -10.27 -6.20 -7.83
N ASP A 163 -10.60 -5.58 -8.96
CA ASP A 163 -9.78 -5.58 -10.17
C ASP A 163 -10.28 -4.50 -11.13
N TRP A 164 -9.63 -3.33 -11.09
CA TRP A 164 -9.99 -2.22 -11.96
C TRP A 164 -9.80 -2.56 -13.45
N THR A 165 -8.90 -3.49 -13.81
CA THR A 165 -8.65 -3.85 -15.22
C THR A 165 -9.84 -4.57 -15.86
N THR A 166 -10.64 -5.26 -15.04
CA THR A 166 -11.83 -6.00 -15.49
C THR A 166 -13.15 -5.38 -15.03
N ALA A 167 -13.11 -4.34 -14.19
CA ALA A 167 -14.30 -3.72 -13.57
C ALA A 167 -15.43 -3.33 -14.53
N LEU A 168 -15.10 -2.82 -15.73
CA LEU A 168 -16.13 -2.48 -16.71
C LEU A 168 -16.83 -3.73 -17.24
N SER A 169 -16.05 -4.76 -17.59
CA SER A 169 -16.59 -6.01 -18.13
C SER A 169 -17.40 -6.78 -17.09
N SER A 170 -16.97 -6.79 -15.82
CA SER A 170 -17.69 -7.47 -14.74
C SER A 170 -19.05 -6.83 -14.44
N LEU A 171 -19.21 -5.54 -14.76
CA LEU A 171 -20.46 -4.78 -14.65
C LEU A 171 -21.25 -4.67 -15.96
N GLY A 172 -20.78 -5.30 -17.06
CA GLY A 172 -21.44 -5.23 -18.36
C GLY A 172 -21.40 -3.84 -19.02
N LEU A 173 -20.37 -3.05 -18.74
CA LEU A 173 -20.16 -1.68 -19.24
C LEU A 173 -19.12 -1.60 -20.39
N SER A 174 -18.67 -2.75 -20.90
CA SER A 174 -17.69 -2.88 -21.99
C SER A 174 -18.32 -2.86 -23.38
#